data_AF-A0A7V2PV15-F1
#
_entry.id   AF-A0A7V2PV15-F1
#
_cell.length_a   1.000
_cell.length_b   1.000
_cell.length_c   1.000
_cell.angle_alpha   90.00
_cell.angle_beta   90.00
_cell.angle_gamma   90.00
#
_symmetry.space_group_name_H-M   'P 1'
#
loop_
_entity.id
_entity.type
_entity.pdbx_description
1 polymer ?
#
loop_
_entity_poly.entity_id
_entity_poly.type
_entity_poly.pdbx_seq_one_letter_code
_entity_poly.pdbx_strand_id
1 'polypeptide(L)'
;MNNKIKILSGFLVFIIGVLNTGCNNTLSEQSIPLENTKTNIQVYPPPKEYKPTENPYPSPVITQAGYPVPEVMDDGNTSITITPFKLDKPIYEGDTKISGKGPINVPIILLDITFMGEYLGQTITNENGIFNITVEPLEASHRIGIMLGPLEGTEWESFEFDQNYYGNEARNIPLVGFFYDTALIIDKSK
;
A
#
# COMPACT_ATOMS: atom_id res chain seq x y z
N MET A 1 12.01 -53.99 -34.71
CA MET A 1 10.54 -54.09 -34.52
C MET A 1 10.06 -52.70 -34.13
N ASN A 2 9.89 -51.75 -35.04
CA ASN A 2 8.77 -51.55 -35.98
C ASN A 2 7.38 -51.65 -35.33
N ASN A 3 6.76 -50.49 -35.05
CA ASN A 3 5.38 -50.11 -35.41
C ASN A 3 5.15 -48.65 -35.00
N LYS A 4 5.25 -47.67 -35.92
CA LYS A 4 4.23 -47.18 -36.88
C LYS A 4 3.23 -46.15 -36.30
N ILE A 5 3.62 -44.89 -36.48
CA ILE A 5 2.87 -43.66 -36.83
C ILE A 5 1.36 -43.81 -37.08
N LYS A 6 0.58 -42.89 -36.47
CA LYS A 6 -0.55 -42.22 -37.13
C LYS A 6 -0.55 -40.71 -36.79
N ILE A 7 0.00 -39.94 -37.72
CA ILE A 7 -0.21 -38.50 -37.87
C ILE A 7 -1.61 -38.34 -38.47
N LEU A 8 -2.53 -37.65 -37.80
CA LEU A 8 -3.82 -37.28 -38.38
C LEU A 8 -3.74 -35.83 -38.86
N SER A 9 -3.50 -35.73 -40.16
CA SER A 9 -3.54 -34.54 -41.00
C SER A 9 -4.99 -34.21 -41.37
N GLY A 10 -5.30 -32.92 -41.44
CA GLY A 10 -6.26 -32.40 -42.43
C GLY A 10 -7.65 -32.02 -41.92
N PHE A 11 -7.81 -30.78 -41.51
CA PHE A 11 -9.06 -30.05 -41.79
C PHE A 11 -8.74 -28.72 -42.45
N LEU A 12 -8.75 -28.80 -43.78
CA LEU A 12 -9.47 -27.87 -44.65
C LEU A 12 -9.06 -26.38 -44.57
N VAL A 13 -8.04 -26.07 -45.38
CA VAL A 13 -7.84 -24.78 -46.04
C VAL A 13 -9.14 -24.40 -46.77
N PHE A 14 -9.80 -23.34 -46.32
CA PHE A 14 -10.93 -22.72 -47.01
C PHE A 14 -10.75 -21.19 -47.00
N ILE A 15 -10.46 -20.64 -48.19
CA ILE A 15 -10.74 -19.26 -48.64
C ILE A 15 -9.89 -18.17 -47.96
N ILE A 16 -8.70 -17.83 -48.48
CA ILE A 16 -8.46 -16.88 -49.60
C ILE A 16 -9.52 -15.77 -49.70
N GLY A 17 -9.21 -14.66 -49.04
CA GLY A 17 -9.27 -13.33 -49.66
C GLY A 17 -10.47 -12.47 -49.33
N VAL A 18 -10.35 -11.61 -48.31
CA VAL A 18 -10.94 -10.27 -48.31
C VAL A 18 -10.06 -9.30 -47.49
N LEU A 19 -9.38 -8.43 -48.22
CA LEU A 19 -9.01 -7.03 -47.91
C LEU A 19 -8.02 -6.75 -46.75
N ASN A 20 -6.76 -6.60 -47.15
CA ASN A 20 -5.85 -5.62 -46.56
C ASN A 20 -6.52 -4.23 -46.57
N THR A 21 -6.90 -3.74 -45.40
CA THR A 21 -7.06 -2.29 -45.19
C THR A 21 -5.91 -1.88 -44.29
N GLY A 22 -4.80 -1.49 -44.91
CA GLY A 22 -3.76 -0.77 -44.20
C GLY A 22 -4.33 0.57 -43.76
N CYS A 23 -4.40 0.82 -42.45
CA CYS A 23 -4.40 2.19 -41.96
C CYS A 23 -2.98 2.72 -42.15
N ASN A 24 -2.69 3.18 -43.36
CA ASN A 24 -1.65 4.16 -43.58
C ASN A 24 -2.09 5.42 -42.83
N ASN A 25 -1.51 5.69 -41.67
CA ASN A 25 -1.54 7.02 -41.09
C ASN A 25 -0.61 7.91 -41.92
N THR A 26 -1.05 8.20 -43.15
CA THR A 26 -0.56 9.34 -43.92
C THR A 26 -1.20 10.55 -43.28
N LEU A 27 -0.42 11.21 -42.43
CA LEU A 27 -0.73 12.55 -41.94
C LEU A 27 -0.90 13.45 -43.18
N SER A 28 -2.15 13.74 -43.52
CA SER A 28 -2.45 14.75 -44.52
C SER A 28 -2.27 16.10 -43.84
N GLU A 29 -1.27 16.82 -44.31
CA GLU A 29 -0.97 18.20 -43.97
C GLU A 29 -2.06 19.09 -44.58
N GLN A 30 -3.16 19.28 -43.85
CA GLN A 30 -4.12 20.34 -44.14
C GLN A 30 -3.56 21.64 -43.58
N SER A 31 -3.05 22.48 -44.48
CA SER A 31 -2.67 23.86 -44.20
C SER A 31 -3.91 24.66 -43.81
N ILE A 32 -3.95 25.07 -42.54
CA ILE A 32 -4.94 26.02 -42.03
C ILE A 32 -4.47 27.43 -42.41
N PRO A 33 -5.31 28.30 -42.98
CA PRO A 33 -4.96 29.70 -43.19
C PRO A 33 -4.60 30.36 -41.86
N LEU A 34 -3.57 31.21 -41.88
CA LEU A 34 -3.10 31.98 -40.74
C LEU A 34 -4.20 32.97 -40.29
N GLU A 35 -5.11 32.53 -39.43
CA GLU A 35 -5.99 33.46 -38.72
C GLU A 35 -5.24 34.00 -37.50
N ASN A 36 -5.11 35.32 -37.51
CA ASN A 36 -4.21 36.08 -36.66
C ASN A 36 -4.81 36.17 -35.24
N THR A 37 -4.66 35.10 -34.45
CA THR A 37 -5.12 35.10 -33.05
C THR A 37 -4.14 35.88 -32.20
N LYS A 38 -4.50 37.13 -31.90
CA LYS A 38 -3.86 37.95 -30.87
C LYS A 38 -3.72 37.13 -29.58
N THR A 39 -2.49 36.87 -29.17
CA THR A 39 -2.14 36.32 -27.86
C THR A 39 -2.69 37.25 -26.77
N ASN A 40 -3.80 36.86 -26.14
CA ASN A 40 -4.26 37.50 -24.92
C ASN A 40 -3.46 36.94 -23.75
N ILE A 41 -2.32 37.58 -23.46
CA ILE A 41 -1.55 37.29 -22.26
C ILE A 41 -2.33 37.92 -21.10
N GLN A 42 -3.02 37.11 -20.30
CA GLN A 42 -3.58 37.57 -19.03
C GLN A 42 -2.42 37.88 -18.07
N VAL A 43 -2.06 39.16 -18.01
CA VAL A 43 -1.16 39.68 -16.99
C VAL A 43 -1.93 39.73 -15.68
N TYR A 44 -1.52 38.95 -14.69
CA TYR A 44 -2.09 39.05 -13.35
C TYR A 44 -1.77 40.43 -12.77
N PRO A 45 -2.77 41.14 -12.21
CA PRO A 45 -2.49 42.38 -11.51
C PRO A 45 -1.62 42.08 -10.27
N PRO A 46 -0.66 42.97 -9.94
CA PRO A 46 0.12 42.81 -8.72
C PRO A 46 -0.84 42.75 -7.49
N PRO A 47 -0.51 41.97 -6.45
CA PRO A 47 -1.28 41.92 -5.22
C PRO A 47 -1.52 43.34 -4.69
N LYS A 48 -2.77 43.64 -4.31
CA LYS A 48 -3.08 44.91 -3.66
C LYS A 48 -2.31 45.00 -2.34
N GLU A 49 -1.60 46.10 -2.15
CA GLU A 49 -0.90 46.39 -0.91
C GLU A 49 -1.91 46.46 0.25
N TYR A 50 -1.82 45.53 1.19
CA TYR A 50 -2.73 45.44 2.32
C TYR A 50 -2.34 46.49 3.36
N LYS A 51 -3.16 47.52 3.55
CA LYS A 51 -3.05 48.41 4.71
C LYS A 51 -3.65 47.67 5.92
N PRO A 52 -2.89 47.43 7.00
CA PRO A 52 -3.44 46.87 8.23
C PRO A 52 -4.51 47.80 8.79
N THR A 53 -5.72 47.28 9.00
CA THR A 53 -6.79 47.97 9.73
C THR A 53 -6.42 48.09 11.22
N GLU A 54 -6.54 49.28 11.79
CA GLU A 54 -6.14 49.65 13.17
C GLU A 54 -6.96 49.00 14.30
N ASN A 55 -7.91 48.09 14.00
CA ASN A 55 -8.67 47.38 15.02
C ASN A 55 -8.31 45.89 15.04
N PRO A 56 -7.42 45.44 15.95
CA PRO A 56 -7.16 44.02 16.13
C PRO A 56 -8.45 43.32 16.61
N TYR A 57 -8.73 42.17 16.02
CA TYR A 57 -9.77 41.26 16.51
C TYR A 57 -9.44 40.88 17.96
N PRO A 58 -10.41 40.93 18.90
CA PRO A 58 -10.15 40.47 20.25
C PRO A 58 -9.82 38.97 20.23
N SER A 59 -8.71 38.61 20.86
CA SER A 59 -8.35 37.20 21.06
C SER A 59 -9.48 36.50 21.81
N PRO A 60 -9.91 35.31 21.39
CA PRO A 60 -10.90 34.54 22.13
C PRO A 60 -10.36 34.22 23.53
N VAL A 61 -11.15 34.50 24.56
CA VAL A 61 -10.87 34.06 25.92
C VAL A 61 -11.15 32.57 25.98
N ILE A 62 -10.09 31.76 26.06
CA ILE A 62 -10.23 30.31 26.30
C ILE A 62 -10.47 30.12 27.79
N THR A 63 -11.73 29.96 28.18
CA THR A 63 -12.07 29.43 29.51
C THR A 63 -11.89 27.92 29.44
N GLN A 64 -10.80 27.39 30.01
CA GLN A 64 -10.57 25.95 30.11
C GLN A 64 -11.58 25.35 31.09
N ALA A 65 -12.72 24.88 30.58
CA ALA A 65 -13.55 23.94 31.32
C ALA A 65 -12.78 22.61 31.36
N GLY A 66 -12.30 22.22 32.54
CA GLY A 66 -11.66 20.93 32.74
C GLY A 66 -12.64 19.83 32.37
N TYR A 67 -12.28 18.99 31.41
CA TYR A 67 -13.01 17.76 31.13
C TYR A 67 -12.92 16.87 32.39
N PRO A 68 -14.03 16.25 32.85
CA PRO A 68 -13.93 15.26 33.91
C PRO A 68 -13.04 14.12 33.42
N VAL A 69 -12.03 13.79 34.23
CA VAL A 69 -11.20 12.60 34.04
C VAL A 69 -12.13 11.40 34.15
N PRO A 70 -12.24 10.53 33.13
CA PRO A 70 -13.01 9.30 33.24
C PRO A 70 -12.46 8.49 34.43
N GLU A 71 -13.35 8.05 35.32
CA GLU A 71 -13.00 7.08 36.34
C GLU A 71 -12.55 5.81 35.63
N VAL A 72 -11.29 5.42 35.84
CA VAL A 72 -10.75 4.15 35.36
C VAL A 72 -11.52 3.07 36.10
N MET A 73 -12.46 2.42 35.42
CA MET A 73 -13.01 1.16 35.90
C MET A 73 -11.89 0.14 35.79
N ASP A 74 -11.35 -0.27 36.94
CA ASP A 74 -10.49 -1.44 37.08
C ASP A 74 -11.35 -2.68 36.80
N ASP A 75 -11.57 -2.96 35.52
CA ASP A 75 -11.91 -4.28 35.00
C ASP A 75 -10.76 -5.20 35.41
N GLY A 76 -11.06 -6.16 36.29
CA GLY A 76 -10.13 -7.14 36.85
C GLY A 76 -9.18 -7.70 35.79
N ASN A 77 -8.02 -7.05 35.71
CA ASN A 77 -6.97 -7.21 34.72
C ASN A 77 -6.58 -8.69 34.57
N THR A 78 -7.14 -9.34 33.55
CA THR A 78 -6.50 -10.51 32.96
C THR A 78 -5.28 -9.94 32.25
N SER A 79 -4.10 -10.05 32.86
CA SER A 79 -2.84 -9.48 32.36
C SER A 79 -2.61 -9.84 30.89
N ILE A 80 -3.07 -8.98 29.97
CA ILE A 80 -2.93 -9.18 28.54
C ILE A 80 -1.45 -8.95 28.24
N THR A 81 -0.72 -10.02 27.92
CA THR A 81 0.67 -9.87 27.51
C THR A 81 0.68 -9.26 26.12
N ILE A 82 0.92 -7.94 26.05
CA ILE A 82 1.03 -7.23 24.77
C ILE A 82 2.25 -7.77 24.02
N THR A 83 1.99 -8.41 22.88
CA THR A 83 3.04 -8.90 21.97
C THR A 83 3.06 -8.02 20.74
N PRO A 84 4.04 -7.13 20.57
CA PRO A 84 4.11 -6.26 19.40
C PRO A 84 4.33 -7.07 18.13
N PHE A 85 3.86 -6.52 17.00
CA PHE A 85 4.17 -7.09 15.70
C PHE A 85 5.66 -6.96 15.42
N LYS A 86 6.30 -8.05 15.02
CA LYS A 86 7.72 -8.09 14.67
C LYS A 86 7.93 -9.07 13.53
N LEU A 87 8.60 -8.60 12.48
CA LEU A 87 9.18 -9.49 11.48
C LEU A 87 10.45 -10.14 12.05
N ASP A 88 10.65 -11.41 11.77
CA ASP A 88 11.94 -12.06 12.02
C ASP A 88 12.95 -11.53 10.99
N LYS A 89 13.99 -10.84 11.48
CA LYS A 89 15.02 -10.19 10.69
C LYS A 89 16.37 -10.88 10.95
N PRO A 90 17.32 -10.86 10.01
CA PRO A 90 17.23 -10.29 8.66
C PRO A 90 16.36 -11.12 7.71
N ILE A 91 15.81 -10.44 6.69
CA ILE A 91 15.08 -11.06 5.58
C ILE A 91 15.95 -10.89 4.33
N TYR A 92 16.12 -11.96 3.57
CA TYR A 92 17.01 -11.96 2.43
C TYR A 92 16.29 -12.13 1.09
N GLU A 93 16.97 -11.70 0.04
CA GLU A 93 16.55 -11.93 -1.34
C GLU A 93 16.29 -13.42 -1.61
N GLY A 94 15.22 -13.70 -2.35
CA GLY A 94 14.79 -15.03 -2.74
C GLY A 94 14.14 -15.84 -1.61
N ASP A 95 14.00 -15.28 -0.40
CA ASP A 95 13.24 -15.94 0.65
C ASP A 95 11.76 -16.06 0.21
N THR A 96 11.18 -17.25 0.38
CA THR A 96 9.78 -17.55 0.01
C THR A 96 8.88 -17.77 1.22
N LYS A 97 9.44 -17.59 2.42
CA LYS A 97 8.74 -17.78 3.68
C LYS A 97 9.14 -16.68 4.65
N ILE A 98 8.14 -15.95 5.15
CA ILE A 98 8.31 -14.85 6.09
C ILE A 98 7.64 -15.23 7.40
N SER A 99 8.36 -15.04 8.50
CA SER A 99 7.89 -15.32 9.84
C SER A 99 8.04 -14.12 10.75
N GLY A 100 7.38 -14.21 11.90
CA GLY A 100 7.48 -13.20 12.93
C GLY A 100 6.52 -13.46 14.07
N LYS A 101 6.32 -12.43 14.87
CA LYS A 101 5.47 -12.44 16.06
C LYS A 101 4.44 -11.31 16.02
N GLY A 102 3.35 -11.49 16.75
CA GLY A 102 2.31 -10.49 16.97
C GLY A 102 1.33 -10.97 18.04
N PRO A 103 0.26 -10.21 18.31
CA PRO A 103 -0.78 -10.62 19.25
C PRO A 103 -1.47 -11.87 18.75
N ILE A 104 -2.01 -12.69 19.64
CA ILE A 104 -2.65 -13.96 19.29
C ILE A 104 -3.92 -13.75 18.46
N ASN A 105 -4.19 -14.65 17.52
CA ASN A 105 -5.42 -14.67 16.72
C ASN A 105 -5.73 -13.37 15.96
N VAL A 106 -4.71 -12.61 15.56
CA VAL A 106 -4.85 -11.41 14.75
C VAL A 106 -4.59 -11.72 13.27
N PRO A 107 -5.57 -11.44 12.39
CA PRO A 107 -5.36 -11.44 10.96
C PRO A 107 -4.36 -10.37 10.55
N ILE A 108 -3.38 -10.73 9.74
CA ILE A 108 -2.35 -9.84 9.23
C ILE A 108 -2.18 -9.98 7.72
N ILE A 109 -1.79 -8.88 7.09
CA ILE A 109 -1.44 -8.80 5.67
C ILE A 109 0.02 -8.37 5.57
N LEU A 110 0.77 -9.03 4.70
CA LEU A 110 2.13 -8.68 4.33
C LEU A 110 2.12 -8.01 2.96
N LEU A 111 2.72 -6.82 2.88
CA LEU A 111 2.76 -6.02 1.66
C LEU A 111 4.19 -5.59 1.33
N ASP A 112 4.49 -5.43 0.05
CA ASP A 112 5.67 -4.70 -0.43
C ASP A 112 5.36 -3.20 -0.52
N ILE A 113 6.02 -2.42 0.32
CA ILE A 113 5.81 -0.98 0.47
C ILE A 113 6.47 -0.20 -0.68
N THR A 114 7.46 -0.80 -1.35
CA THR A 114 8.28 -0.14 -2.40
C THR A 114 7.41 0.37 -3.55
N PHE A 115 6.38 -0.40 -3.91
CA PHE A 115 5.46 -0.11 -5.00
C PHE A 115 4.01 0.10 -4.51
N MET A 116 3.82 0.99 -3.53
CA MET A 116 2.50 1.39 -3.04
C MET A 116 1.70 0.29 -2.31
N GLY A 117 2.39 -0.69 -1.69
CA GLY A 117 1.72 -1.72 -0.89
C GLY A 117 1.22 -2.88 -1.73
N GLU A 118 2.06 -3.46 -2.59
CA GLU A 118 1.72 -4.66 -3.35
C GLU A 118 1.48 -5.84 -2.40
N TYR A 119 0.41 -6.59 -2.63
CA TYR A 119 0.04 -7.71 -1.78
C TYR A 119 0.98 -8.91 -1.97
N LEU A 120 1.60 -9.37 -0.88
CA LEU A 120 2.47 -10.55 -0.88
C LEU A 120 1.79 -11.78 -0.28
N GLY A 121 0.96 -11.58 0.74
CA GLY A 121 0.27 -12.66 1.43
C GLY A 121 -0.47 -12.22 2.68
N GLN A 122 -1.22 -13.13 3.29
CA GLN A 122 -1.92 -12.90 4.55
C GLN A 122 -1.94 -14.18 5.38
N THR A 123 -2.09 -14.03 6.69
CA THR A 123 -2.27 -15.15 7.62
C THR A 123 -2.91 -14.66 8.92
N ILE A 124 -3.09 -15.57 9.88
CA ILE A 124 -3.51 -15.24 11.25
C ILE A 124 -2.39 -15.69 12.17
N THR A 125 -2.03 -14.87 13.15
CA THR A 125 -1.10 -15.27 14.21
C THR A 125 -1.70 -16.40 15.04
N ASN A 126 -0.90 -17.44 15.33
CA ASN A 126 -1.38 -18.59 16.09
C ASN A 126 -1.50 -18.30 17.60
N GLU A 127 -1.88 -19.31 18.38
CA GLU A 127 -2.01 -19.26 19.84
C GLU A 127 -0.72 -18.87 20.58
N ASN A 128 0.45 -18.99 19.93
CA ASN A 128 1.74 -18.57 20.46
C ASN A 128 2.16 -17.17 19.98
N GLY A 129 1.27 -16.46 19.26
CA GLY A 129 1.55 -15.16 18.67
C GLY A 129 2.57 -15.25 17.52
N ILE A 130 2.75 -16.40 16.88
CA ILE A 130 3.69 -16.61 15.77
C ILE A 130 2.91 -16.68 14.46
N PHE A 131 3.44 -16.04 13.42
CA PHE A 131 2.90 -16.15 12.07
C PHE A 131 3.94 -16.68 11.08
N ASN A 132 3.45 -17.31 10.00
CA ASN A 132 4.25 -17.73 8.85
C ASN A 132 3.42 -17.46 7.59
N ILE A 133 4.03 -16.81 6.60
CA ILE A 133 3.43 -16.48 5.31
C ILE A 133 4.33 -17.02 4.21
N THR A 134 3.76 -17.75 3.26
CA THR A 134 4.44 -18.15 2.02
C THR A 134 4.22 -17.08 0.97
N VAL A 135 5.30 -16.66 0.31
CA VAL A 135 5.32 -15.56 -0.67
C VAL A 135 6.09 -16.00 -1.92
N GLU A 136 5.93 -15.24 -3.00
CA GLU A 136 6.85 -15.32 -4.14
C GLU A 136 8.27 -14.91 -3.71
N PRO A 137 9.32 -15.37 -4.42
CA PRO A 137 10.70 -15.03 -4.07
C PRO A 137 10.90 -13.51 -3.97
N LEU A 138 11.35 -13.05 -2.81
CA LEU A 138 11.51 -11.62 -2.54
C LEU A 138 12.67 -10.97 -3.31
N GLU A 139 12.48 -9.74 -3.75
CA GLU A 139 13.50 -8.94 -4.44
C GLU A 139 14.35 -8.11 -3.46
N ALA A 140 15.66 -8.03 -3.72
CA ALA A 140 16.56 -7.22 -2.89
C ALA A 140 16.19 -5.73 -2.92
N SER A 141 16.52 -5.00 -1.84
CA SER A 141 16.28 -3.56 -1.69
C SER A 141 14.81 -3.12 -1.64
N HIS A 142 13.87 -4.06 -1.73
CA HIS A 142 12.47 -3.79 -1.43
C HIS A 142 12.26 -3.73 0.08
N ARG A 143 11.22 -3.01 0.52
CA ARG A 143 10.80 -2.98 1.92
C ARG A 143 9.41 -3.57 2.05
N ILE A 144 9.28 -4.60 2.88
CA ILE A 144 8.00 -5.22 3.20
C ILE A 144 7.49 -4.74 4.55
N GLY A 145 6.19 -4.87 4.79
CA GLY A 145 5.60 -4.53 6.08
C GLY A 145 4.33 -5.27 6.42
N ILE A 146 4.04 -5.28 7.72
CA ILE A 146 2.84 -5.90 8.30
C ILE A 146 1.75 -4.86 8.47
N MET A 147 0.57 -5.14 7.95
CA MET A 147 -0.67 -4.40 8.19
C MET A 147 -1.71 -5.32 8.84
N LEU A 148 -2.70 -4.76 9.53
CA LEU A 148 -3.85 -5.52 10.01
C LEU A 148 -4.66 -6.05 8.82
N GLY A 149 -5.10 -7.29 8.93
CA GLY A 149 -6.09 -7.87 8.03
C GLY A 149 -7.52 -7.50 8.45
N PRO A 150 -8.53 -8.09 7.78
CA PRO A 150 -9.93 -7.97 8.18
C PRO A 150 -10.11 -8.48 9.62
N LEU A 151 -10.66 -7.64 10.50
CA LEU A 151 -10.88 -7.97 11.91
C LEU A 151 -12.29 -8.49 12.17
N GLU A 152 -13.17 -8.47 11.17
CA GLU A 152 -14.54 -8.92 11.30
C GLU A 152 -14.61 -10.38 11.76
N GLY A 153 -15.31 -10.62 12.87
CA GLY A 153 -15.43 -11.95 13.47
C GLY A 153 -14.26 -12.35 14.37
N THR A 154 -13.30 -11.46 14.61
CA THR A 154 -12.29 -11.61 15.67
C THR A 154 -12.75 -10.91 16.95
N GLU A 155 -12.01 -11.12 18.04
CA GLU A 155 -12.21 -10.37 19.31
C GLU A 155 -11.59 -8.97 19.28
N TRP A 156 -10.84 -8.65 18.22
CA TRP A 156 -10.02 -7.45 18.14
C TRP A 156 -10.76 -6.30 17.47
N GLU A 157 -10.54 -5.11 18.01
CA GLU A 157 -10.97 -3.85 17.42
C GLU A 157 -9.77 -3.01 16.98
N SER A 158 -9.91 -2.32 15.84
CA SER A 158 -8.78 -1.58 15.25
C SER A 158 -8.16 -0.52 16.16
N PHE A 159 -8.95 0.09 17.06
CA PHE A 159 -8.48 1.13 17.99
C PHE A 159 -7.63 0.60 19.15
N GLU A 160 -7.63 -0.71 19.40
CA GLU A 160 -6.86 -1.34 20.47
C GLU A 160 -5.36 -1.42 20.13
N PHE A 161 -5.03 -1.40 18.83
CA PHE A 161 -3.68 -1.51 18.33
C PHE A 161 -2.92 -0.17 18.39
N ASP A 162 -2.61 0.25 19.61
CA ASP A 162 -1.82 1.44 19.91
C ASP A 162 -0.30 1.22 19.73
N GLN A 163 0.49 2.20 20.18
CA GLN A 163 1.95 2.17 20.09
C GLN A 163 2.63 0.98 20.77
N ASN A 164 1.98 0.30 21.71
CA ASN A 164 2.53 -0.89 22.37
C ASN A 164 2.58 -2.09 21.42
N TYR A 165 1.81 -2.06 20.33
CA TYR A 165 1.79 -3.08 19.29
C TYR A 165 2.81 -2.84 18.18
N TYR A 166 3.53 -1.72 18.22
CA TYR A 166 4.47 -1.33 17.17
C TYR A 166 5.78 -2.11 17.31
N GLY A 167 6.22 -2.68 16.19
CA GLY A 167 7.57 -3.19 15.99
C GLY A 167 8.58 -2.06 15.84
N ASN A 168 9.86 -2.44 15.79
CA ASN A 168 10.96 -1.49 15.83
C ASN A 168 10.99 -0.56 14.60
N GLU A 169 10.51 -1.02 13.44
CA GLU A 169 10.48 -0.24 12.21
C GLU A 169 9.04 0.06 11.75
N ALA A 170 8.11 0.19 12.71
CA ALA A 170 6.74 0.63 12.45
C ALA A 170 6.75 2.01 11.79
N ARG A 171 5.86 2.23 10.82
CA ARG A 171 5.78 3.52 10.12
C ARG A 171 4.46 3.71 9.38
N ASN A 172 4.06 4.97 9.27
CA ASN A 172 2.99 5.40 8.38
C ASN A 172 3.56 5.70 6.99
N ILE A 173 3.02 5.05 5.96
CA ILE A 173 3.36 5.30 4.56
C ILE A 173 2.21 6.10 3.93
N PRO A 174 2.45 7.35 3.49
CA PRO A 174 1.42 8.18 2.90
C PRO A 174 0.67 7.47 1.79
N LEU A 175 -0.66 7.58 1.80
CA LEU A 175 -1.59 6.98 0.83
C LEU A 175 -1.63 5.45 0.78
N VAL A 176 -0.77 4.74 1.53
CA VAL A 176 -0.78 3.27 1.63
C VAL A 176 -1.35 2.84 2.97
N GLY A 177 -0.89 3.44 4.08
CA GLY A 177 -1.41 3.15 5.41
C GLY A 177 -0.31 2.96 6.48
N PHE A 178 -0.74 2.51 7.66
CA PHE A 178 0.15 2.26 8.77
C PHE A 178 0.66 0.80 8.78
N PHE A 179 1.96 0.66 8.96
CA PHE A 179 2.65 -0.63 9.06
C PHE A 179 3.18 -0.83 10.46
N TYR A 180 2.79 -1.93 11.10
CA TYR A 180 3.12 -2.23 12.48
C TYR A 180 4.57 -2.71 12.66
N ASP A 181 5.18 -3.29 11.63
CA ASP A 181 6.64 -3.43 11.51
C ASP A 181 6.98 -3.46 10.02
N THR A 182 8.21 -3.09 9.69
CA THR A 182 8.72 -3.18 8.31
C THR A 182 10.11 -3.78 8.29
N ALA A 183 10.57 -4.27 7.14
CA ALA A 183 11.93 -4.79 6.98
C ALA A 183 12.44 -4.50 5.57
N LEU A 184 13.69 -4.08 5.47
CA LEU A 184 14.41 -4.03 4.19
C LEU A 184 14.90 -5.44 3.84
N ILE A 185 14.69 -5.86 2.60
CA ILE A 185 15.19 -7.13 2.09
C ILE A 185 16.67 -6.95 1.70
N ILE A 186 17.53 -7.78 2.28
CA ILE A 186 18.98 -7.73 2.10
C ILE A 186 19.39 -8.65 0.95
N ASP A 187 20.21 -8.11 0.05
CA ASP A 187 20.89 -8.87 -1.00
C ASP A 187 21.83 -9.92 -0.38
N LYS A 188 21.74 -11.20 -0.79
CA LYS A 188 22.59 -12.28 -0.25
C LYS A 188 24.07 -12.14 -0.65
N SER A 189 24.38 -11.30 -1.63
CA SER A 189 25.73 -11.15 -2.20
C SER A 189 26.59 -10.08 -1.53
N LYS A 190 26.07 -9.35 -0.54
CA LYS A 190 26.75 -8.26 0.18
C LYS A 190 26.86 -8.55 1.67
#